data_AF-X1SZ07-F1
#
_entry.id   AF-X1SZ07-F1
#
_cell.length_a   1.000
_cell.length_b   1.000
_cell.length_c   1.000
_cell.angle_alpha   90.00
_cell.angle_beta   90.00
_cell.angle_gamma   90.00
#
_symmetry.space_group_name_H-M   'P 1'
#
loop_
_entity.id
_entity.type
_entity.pdbx_description
1 polymer ?
#
loop_
_entity_poly.entity_id
_entity_poly.type
_entity_poly.pdbx_seq_one_letter_code
_entity_poly.pdbx_strand_id
1 'polypeptide(L)'
;ARYEEGLAQARSVIDQYRDAYPSAMKCLERDLEETLTALRFPFAHRIQIRTTNLLERLFGEGKRRTKIIPRFTSEASGLSLVFAVLVDTSEGWRGVRMKPYIEERLKQMVVDPGSDWEDPDLKRLAA
;
A
#
# COMPACT_ATOMS: atom_id res chain seq x y z
N ALA A 1 -10.96 9.48 -7.92
CA ALA A 1 -12.07 8.63 -7.52
C ALA A 1 -12.27 8.67 -6.01
N ARG A 2 -13.52 8.84 -5.56
CA ARG A 2 -13.93 8.62 -4.16
C ARG A 2 -14.00 7.10 -3.87
N TYR A 3 -14.06 6.73 -2.59
CA TYR A 3 -14.14 5.31 -2.19
C TYR A 3 -15.34 4.60 -2.84
N GLU A 4 -16.52 5.23 -2.80
CA GLU A 4 -17.76 4.68 -3.40
C GLU A 4 -17.63 4.45 -4.92
N GLU A 5 -16.99 5.38 -5.64
CA GLU A 5 -16.73 5.23 -7.07
C GLU A 5 -15.76 4.08 -7.34
N GLY A 6 -14.74 3.92 -6.50
CA GLY A 6 -13.79 2.81 -6.57
C GLY A 6 -14.47 1.47 -6.33
N LEU A 7 -15.41 1.40 -5.38
CA LEU A 7 -16.19 0.21 -5.08
C LEU A 7 -17.08 -0.19 -6.27
N ALA A 8 -17.76 0.79 -6.87
CA ALA A 8 -18.58 0.56 -8.06
C ALA A 8 -17.75 0.08 -9.25
N GLN A 9 -16.59 0.70 -9.51
CA GLN A 9 -15.68 0.25 -10.56
C GLN A 9 -15.15 -1.16 -10.32
N ALA A 10 -14.72 -1.46 -9.10
CA ALA A 10 -14.18 -2.77 -8.78
C ALA A 10 -15.22 -3.89 -8.91
N ARG A 11 -16.49 -3.63 -8.53
CA ARG A 11 -17.61 -4.56 -8.80
C ARG A 11 -17.82 -4.78 -10.29
N SER A 12 -17.81 -3.71 -11.08
CA SER A 12 -17.92 -3.83 -12.55
C SER A 12 -16.78 -4.65 -13.16
N VAL A 13 -15.55 -4.51 -12.64
CA VAL A 13 -14.40 -5.33 -13.08
C VAL A 13 -14.61 -6.80 -12.70
N ILE A 14 -15.05 -7.08 -11.47
CA ILE A 14 -15.34 -8.44 -11.02
C ILE A 14 -16.36 -9.10 -11.95
N ASP A 15 -17.45 -8.41 -12.26
CA ASP A 15 -18.51 -8.95 -13.12
C ASP A 15 -18.04 -9.14 -14.57
N GLN A 16 -17.24 -8.21 -15.09
CA GLN A 16 -16.69 -8.32 -16.45
C GLN A 16 -15.76 -9.52 -16.63
N TYR A 17 -14.95 -9.84 -15.61
CA TYR A 17 -13.89 -10.85 -15.71
C TYR A 17 -14.19 -12.15 -14.98
N ARG A 18 -15.40 -12.31 -14.42
CA ARG A 18 -15.80 -13.47 -13.60
C ARG A 18 -15.60 -14.79 -14.33
N ASP A 19 -15.97 -14.86 -15.59
CA ASP A 19 -15.91 -16.09 -16.39
C ASP A 19 -14.49 -16.38 -16.90
N ALA A 20 -13.73 -15.35 -17.26
CA ALA A 20 -12.38 -15.50 -17.78
C ALA A 20 -11.37 -15.85 -16.69
N TYR A 21 -11.53 -15.28 -15.48
CA TYR A 21 -10.58 -15.41 -14.37
C TYR A 21 -11.29 -15.68 -13.03
N PRO A 22 -12.01 -16.81 -12.88
CA PRO A 22 -12.89 -17.06 -11.74
C PRO A 22 -12.17 -17.07 -10.39
N SER A 23 -10.96 -17.65 -10.33
CA SER A 23 -10.17 -17.70 -9.10
C SER A 23 -9.66 -16.32 -8.67
N ALA A 24 -9.23 -15.50 -9.64
CA ALA A 24 -8.75 -14.14 -9.39
C ALA A 24 -9.89 -13.24 -8.93
N MET A 25 -11.04 -13.28 -9.60
CA MET A 25 -12.20 -12.47 -9.23
C MET A 25 -12.77 -12.87 -7.86
N LYS A 26 -12.81 -14.17 -7.54
CA LYS A 26 -13.16 -14.64 -6.19
C LYS A 26 -12.20 -14.13 -5.11
N CYS A 27 -10.90 -14.06 -5.42
CA CYS A 27 -9.90 -13.52 -4.50
C CYS A 27 -10.11 -12.03 -4.26
N LEU A 28 -10.37 -11.26 -5.33
CA LEU A 28 -10.64 -9.82 -5.24
C LEU A 28 -11.94 -9.55 -4.48
N GLU A 29 -13.00 -10.32 -4.75
CA GLU A 29 -14.31 -10.18 -4.11
C GLU A 29 -14.24 -10.44 -2.60
N ARG A 30 -13.38 -11.37 -2.15
CA ARG A 30 -13.21 -11.69 -0.73
C ARG A 30 -12.66 -10.52 0.09
N ASP A 31 -11.67 -9.81 -0.46
CA ASP A 31 -10.89 -8.78 0.26
C ASP A 31 -11.10 -7.39 -0.39
N LEU A 32 -12.28 -7.17 -0.97
CA LEU A 32 -12.55 -6.03 -1.85
C LEU A 32 -12.39 -4.68 -1.13
N GLU A 33 -12.96 -4.55 0.06
CA GLU A 33 -12.91 -3.30 0.83
C GLU A 33 -11.48 -2.98 1.30
N GLU A 34 -10.73 -4.02 1.68
CA GLU A 34 -9.34 -3.95 2.08
C GLU A 34 -8.47 -3.46 0.92
N THR A 35 -8.67 -3.99 -0.29
CA THR A 35 -7.91 -3.54 -1.49
C THR A 35 -8.17 -2.08 -1.85
N LEU A 36 -9.34 -1.55 -1.50
CA LEU A 36 -9.74 -0.16 -1.76
C LEU A 36 -9.46 0.80 -0.60
N THR A 37 -8.94 0.30 0.53
CA THR A 37 -8.67 1.09 1.73
C THR A 37 -7.76 2.30 1.46
N ALA A 38 -6.82 2.18 0.50
CA ALA A 38 -5.99 3.29 0.07
C ALA A 38 -6.83 4.52 -0.32
N LEU A 39 -8.00 4.36 -0.94
CA LEU A 39 -8.89 5.46 -1.36
C LEU A 39 -9.51 6.23 -0.20
N ARG A 40 -9.41 5.75 1.05
CA ARG A 40 -9.90 6.47 2.24
C ARG A 40 -8.90 7.48 2.79
N PHE A 41 -7.63 7.37 2.41
CA PHE A 41 -6.56 8.26 2.88
C PHE A 41 -6.47 9.55 2.03
N PRO A 42 -5.78 10.60 2.51
CA PRO A 42 -5.43 11.74 1.67
C PRO A 42 -4.61 11.33 0.45
N PHE A 43 -4.80 12.00 -0.69
CA PHE A 43 -4.20 11.70 -1.98
C PHE A 43 -2.67 11.57 -1.92
N ALA A 44 -2.02 12.44 -1.14
CA ALA A 44 -0.57 12.37 -0.90
C ALA A 44 -0.12 11.00 -0.33
N HIS A 45 -0.94 10.38 0.52
CA HIS A 45 -0.70 9.05 1.08
C HIS A 45 -1.14 7.93 0.13
N ARG A 46 -2.25 8.13 -0.61
CA ARG A 46 -2.76 7.15 -1.60
C ARG A 46 -1.67 6.70 -2.57
N ILE A 47 -0.86 7.64 -3.05
CA ILE A 47 0.22 7.38 -4.01
C ILE A 47 1.20 6.33 -3.49
N GLN A 48 1.53 6.38 -2.20
CA GLN A 48 2.47 5.45 -1.56
C GLN A 48 1.78 4.14 -1.18
N ILE A 49 0.62 4.21 -0.53
CA ILE A 49 -0.11 3.05 0.00
C ILE A 49 -0.54 2.10 -1.12
N ARG A 50 -0.95 2.62 -2.28
CA ARG A 50 -1.46 1.78 -3.38
C ARG A 50 -0.43 0.88 -4.05
N THR A 51 0.87 1.08 -3.79
CA THR A 51 1.95 0.34 -4.48
C THR A 51 2.73 -0.53 -3.52
N THR A 52 3.10 -1.73 -3.96
CA THR A 52 3.97 -2.67 -3.23
C THR A 52 5.45 -2.51 -3.57
N ASN A 53 5.82 -1.55 -4.44
CA ASN A 53 7.20 -1.34 -4.93
C ASN A 53 8.24 -1.25 -3.80
N LEU A 54 7.91 -0.57 -2.71
CA LEU A 54 8.80 -0.44 -1.55
C LEU A 54 9.05 -1.80 -0.89
N LEU A 55 7.98 -2.57 -0.64
CA LEU A 55 8.05 -3.90 -0.04
C LEU A 55 8.75 -4.90 -0.96
N GLU A 56 8.45 -4.87 -2.26
CA GLU A 56 9.08 -5.72 -3.26
C GLU A 56 10.58 -5.46 -3.36
N ARG A 57 11.00 -4.19 -3.35
CA ARG A 57 12.42 -3.80 -3.35
C ARG A 57 13.11 -4.27 -2.08
N LEU A 58 12.46 -4.10 -0.93
CA LEU A 58 12.98 -4.50 0.38
C LEU A 58 13.19 -6.03 0.46
N PHE A 59 12.18 -6.83 0.11
CA PHE A 59 12.31 -8.29 0.07
C PHE A 59 13.28 -8.75 -1.01
N GLY A 60 13.35 -8.04 -2.13
CA GLY A 60 14.31 -8.29 -3.20
C GLY A 60 15.76 -8.16 -2.72
N GLU A 61 16.07 -7.16 -1.89
CA GLU A 61 17.41 -6.99 -1.32
C GLU A 61 17.76 -8.13 -0.36
N GLY A 62 16.83 -8.50 0.54
CA GLY A 62 17.01 -9.65 1.42
C GLY A 62 17.31 -10.94 0.62
N LYS A 63 16.52 -11.22 -0.42
CA LYS A 63 16.74 -12.37 -1.31
C LYS A 63 18.08 -12.31 -2.04
N ARG A 64 18.53 -11.13 -2.50
CA ARG A 64 19.84 -10.98 -3.16
C ARG A 64 20.99 -11.35 -2.22
N ARG A 65 20.93 -10.91 -0.96
CA ARG A 65 21.98 -11.11 0.04
C ARG A 65 22.04 -12.54 0.55
N THR A 66 20.89 -13.20 0.69
CA THR A 66 20.86 -14.62 1.09
C THR A 66 21.22 -15.56 -0.05
N LYS A 67 20.89 -15.22 -1.31
CA LYS A 67 21.15 -16.07 -2.49
C LYS A 67 22.64 -16.43 -2.68
N ILE A 68 23.56 -15.54 -2.32
CA ILE A 68 25.00 -15.76 -2.50
C ILE A 68 25.63 -16.60 -1.38
N ILE A 69 24.89 -16.86 -0.28
CA ILE A 69 25.39 -17.58 0.90
C ILE A 69 24.94 -19.04 0.78
N PRO A 70 25.87 -20.01 0.58
CA PRO A 70 25.50 -21.41 0.37
C PRO A 70 24.81 -22.06 1.59
N ARG A 71 25.19 -21.64 2.81
CA ARG A 71 24.63 -22.13 4.07
C ARG A 71 24.88 -21.13 5.20
N PHE A 72 23.88 -20.96 6.06
CA PHE A 72 24.00 -20.21 7.31
C PHE A 72 24.45 -21.12 8.45
N THR A 73 25.21 -20.56 9.41
CA THR A 73 25.69 -21.31 10.59
C THR A 73 24.58 -21.57 11.60
N SER A 74 23.57 -20.71 11.64
CA SER A 74 22.35 -20.88 12.44
C SER A 74 21.19 -20.07 11.83
N GLU A 75 19.95 -20.36 12.25
CA GLU A 75 18.79 -19.54 11.90
C GLU A 75 18.97 -18.08 12.33
N ALA A 76 19.48 -17.86 13.54
CA ALA A 76 19.77 -16.53 14.05
C ALA A 76 20.72 -15.75 13.14
N SER A 77 21.76 -16.39 12.60
CA SER A 77 22.68 -15.72 11.67
C SER A 77 22.01 -15.25 10.37
N GLY A 78 21.07 -16.05 9.84
CA GLY A 78 20.29 -15.67 8.67
C GLY A 78 19.33 -14.52 8.96
N LEU A 79 18.63 -14.59 10.10
CA LEU A 79 17.74 -13.52 10.55
C LEU A 79 18.50 -12.22 10.81
N SER A 80 19.67 -12.26 11.44
CA SER A 80 20.52 -11.09 11.66
C SER A 80 20.94 -10.43 10.34
N LEU A 81 21.32 -11.22 9.33
CA LEU A 81 21.64 -10.67 8.01
C LEU A 81 20.43 -10.00 7.37
N VAL A 82 19.27 -10.68 7.35
CA VAL A 82 18.05 -10.10 6.78
C VAL A 82 17.70 -8.81 7.51
N PHE A 83 17.72 -8.80 8.84
CA PHE A 83 17.44 -7.59 9.62
C PHE A 83 18.42 -6.44 9.30
N ALA A 84 19.72 -6.71 9.25
CA ALA A 84 20.72 -5.70 8.88
C ALA A 84 20.45 -5.10 7.49
N VAL A 85 20.06 -5.94 6.53
CA VAL A 85 19.68 -5.50 5.19
C VAL A 85 18.41 -4.64 5.19
N LEU A 86 17.42 -4.98 6.01
CA LEU A 86 16.20 -4.17 6.16
C LEU A 86 16.53 -2.79 6.72
N VAL A 87 17.38 -2.72 7.75
CA VAL A 87 17.83 -1.46 8.37
C VAL A 87 18.56 -0.61 7.34
N ASP A 88 19.58 -1.16 6.68
CA ASP A 88 20.38 -0.46 5.64
C ASP A 88 19.49 0.06 4.49
N THR A 89 18.58 -0.77 4.00
CA THR A 89 17.64 -0.37 2.94
C THR A 89 16.70 0.75 3.38
N SER A 90 16.33 0.77 4.67
CA SER A 90 15.41 1.75 5.24
C SER A 90 16.00 3.16 5.36
N GLU A 91 17.33 3.30 5.41
CA GLU A 91 18.00 4.61 5.53
C GLU A 91 17.69 5.53 4.34
N GLY A 92 17.45 4.96 3.16
CA GLY A 92 17.11 5.71 1.94
C GLY A 92 15.62 6.07 1.80
N TRP A 93 14.77 5.70 2.76
CA TRP A 93 13.33 5.90 2.64
C TRP A 93 12.97 7.37 2.82
N ARG A 94 12.08 7.85 1.94
CA ARG A 94 11.53 9.20 2.01
C ARG A 94 10.11 9.12 2.54
N GLY A 95 9.80 9.96 3.51
CA GLY A 95 8.44 10.09 4.04
C GLY A 95 7.49 10.78 3.07
N VAL A 96 6.21 10.83 3.46
CA VAL A 96 5.19 11.63 2.77
C VAL A 96 5.32 13.09 3.24
N ARG A 97 5.15 14.04 2.32
CA ARG A 97 5.13 15.47 2.68
C ARG A 97 3.87 15.76 3.49
N MET A 98 4.06 16.09 4.76
CA MET A 98 2.99 16.44 5.71
C MET A 98 2.70 17.94 5.65
N LYS A 99 1.71 18.34 4.86
CA LYS A 99 1.18 19.72 4.89
C LYS A 99 0.22 19.87 6.08
N PRO A 100 0.01 21.09 6.63
CA PRO A 100 -0.83 21.27 7.82
C PRO A 100 -2.25 20.68 7.69
N TYR A 101 -2.89 20.82 6.53
CA TYR A 101 -4.23 20.25 6.30
C TYR A 101 -4.24 18.72 6.19
N ILE A 102 -3.12 18.10 5.84
CA ILE A 102 -2.98 16.63 5.80
C ILE A 102 -2.88 16.11 7.24
N GLU A 103 -2.08 16.76 8.08
CA GLU A 103 -1.99 16.41 9.50
C GLU A 103 -3.34 16.53 10.21
N GLU A 104 -4.04 17.63 9.98
CA GLU A 104 -5.37 17.83 10.54
C GLU A 104 -6.35 16.76 10.06
N ARG A 105 -6.29 16.40 8.76
CA ARG A 105 -7.10 15.31 8.24
C ARG A 105 -6.78 13.98 8.91
N LEU A 106 -5.51 13.63 9.09
CA LEU A 106 -5.14 12.38 9.76
C LEU A 106 -5.63 12.35 11.21
N LYS A 107 -5.57 13.48 11.94
CA LYS A 107 -6.15 13.57 13.29
C LYS A 107 -7.66 13.37 13.28
N GLN A 108 -8.37 13.96 12.32
CA GLN A 108 -9.81 13.73 12.15
C GLN A 108 -10.13 12.26 11.87
N MET A 109 -9.34 11.59 11.01
CA MET A 109 -9.52 10.17 10.71
C MET A 109 -9.33 9.26 11.93
N VAL A 110 -8.55 9.66 12.94
CA VAL A 110 -8.42 8.91 14.19
C VAL A 110 -9.72 8.94 15.01
N VAL A 111 -10.45 10.06 14.96
CA VAL A 111 -11.72 10.24 15.69
C VAL A 111 -12.88 9.65 14.91
N ASP A 112 -12.97 9.97 13.62
CA ASP A 112 -13.97 9.48 12.68
C ASP A 112 -13.33 9.22 11.30
N PRO A 113 -12.96 7.97 11.00
CA PRO A 113 -12.41 7.58 9.70
C PRO A 113 -13.36 7.83 8.52
N GLY A 114 -14.67 7.90 8.78
CA GLY A 114 -15.72 8.09 7.77
C GLY A 114 -16.10 9.54 7.53
N SER A 115 -15.54 10.48 8.29
CA SER A 115 -15.85 11.91 8.18
C SER A 115 -15.64 12.44 6.77
N ASP A 116 -16.60 13.23 6.28
CA ASP A 116 -16.54 13.83 4.96
C ASP A 116 -15.39 14.85 4.88
N TRP A 117 -14.62 14.79 3.80
CA TRP A 117 -13.47 15.66 3.59
C TRP A 117 -13.15 15.81 2.11
N GLU A 118 -13.11 17.06 1.65
CA GLU A 118 -12.70 17.39 0.30
C GLU A 118 -11.18 17.56 0.24
N ASP A 119 -10.50 16.61 -0.40
CA ASP A 119 -9.05 16.63 -0.54
C ASP A 119 -8.59 17.78 -1.44
N PRO A 120 -7.84 18.77 -0.91
CA PRO A 120 -7.38 19.91 -1.71
C PRO A 120 -6.42 19.52 -2.84
N ASP A 121 -5.60 18.48 -2.67
CA ASP A 121 -4.69 18.01 -3.71
C ASP A 121 -5.46 17.28 -4.82
N LEU A 122 -6.49 16.51 -4.46
CA LEU A 122 -7.34 15.83 -5.43
C LEU A 122 -8.21 16.82 -6.23
N LYS A 123 -8.72 17.86 -5.57
CA LYS A 123 -9.46 18.96 -6.21
C LYS A 123 -8.61 19.71 -7.25
N ARG A 124 -7.35 20.00 -6.92
CA ARG A 124 -6.40 20.64 -7.85
C ARG A 124 -6.10 19.81 -9.09
N LEU A 125 -6.13 18.48 -8.97
CA LEU A 125 -5.89 17.57 -10.10
C LEU A 125 -7.12 17.40 -11.00
N ALA A 126 -8.30 17.71 -10.49
CA ALA A 126 -9.56 17.63 -11.23
C ALA A 126 -9.96 18.96 -11.92
N ALA A 127 -9.25 20.06 -11.62
CA ALA A 127 -9.38 21.37 -12.24
C ALA A 127 -8.44 21.51 -13.44
#